data_AF-A0A800AL34-F1
#
_entry.id   AF-A0A800AL34-F1
#
_cell.length_a   1.000
_cell.length_b   1.000
_cell.length_c   1.000
_cell.angle_alpha   90.00
_cell.angle_beta   90.00
_cell.angle_gamma   90.00
#
_symmetry.space_group_name_H-M   'P 1'
#
loop_
_entity.id
_entity.type
_entity.pdbx_description
1 polymer ?
#
loop_
_entity_poly.entity_id
_entity_poly.type
_entity_poly.pdbx_seq_one_letter_code
_entity_poly.pdbx_strand_id
1 'polypeptide(L)' 'VSSFAFANVMGTKYAKYQYPLLGYAILSGYSQMYVGNHYPSDVFAGALLGYGVGELTLRYQTVVIRTFLFF' A
#
# COMPACT_ATOMS: atom_id res chain seq x y z
N VAL A 1 -1.18 -1.15 -7.03
CA VAL A 1 -1.99 -0.53 -5.95
C VAL A 1 -1.81 -1.28 -4.63
N SER A 2 -2.12 -2.58 -4.55
CA SER A 2 -2.11 -3.37 -3.31
C SER A 2 -0.76 -3.38 -2.57
N SER A 3 0.35 -3.49 -3.30
CA SER A 3 1.71 -3.44 -2.72
C SER A 3 2.01 -2.10 -2.03
N PHE A 4 1.51 -0.98 -2.57
CA PHE A 4 1.68 0.35 -1.98
C PHE A 4 0.82 0.55 -0.73
N ALA A 5 -0.42 0.06 -0.74
CA ALA A 5 -1.28 0.08 0.45
C ALA A 5 -0.70 -0.76 1.59
N PHE A 6 -0.19 -1.96 1.28
CA PHE A 6 0.49 -2.82 2.24
C PHE A 6 1.74 -2.14 2.81
N ALA A 7 2.60 -1.59 1.95
CA ALA A 7 3.80 -0.89 2.39
C ALA A 7 3.47 0.31 3.31
N ASN A 8 2.38 1.02 3.04
CA ASN A 8 1.95 2.15 3.89
C ASN A 8 1.44 1.69 5.27
N VAL A 9 0.52 0.72 5.31
CA VAL A 9 -0.05 0.21 6.58
C VAL A 9 1.00 -0.48 7.44
N MET A 10 1.88 -1.28 6.82
CA MET A 10 2.93 -1.98 7.57
C MET A 10 4.09 -1.06 7.92
N GLY A 11 4.42 -0.10 7.06
CA GLY A 11 5.47 0.89 7.32
C GLY A 11 5.12 1.80 8.50
N THR A 12 3.85 2.20 8.62
CA THR A 12 3.37 3.01 9.75
C THR A 12 3.32 2.21 11.06
N LYS A 13 2.95 0.93 11.03
CA LYS A 13 2.99 0.05 12.23
C LYS A 13 4.42 -0.36 12.63
N TYR A 14 5.30 -0.54 11.65
CA TYR A 14 6.67 -1.00 11.86
C TYR A 14 7.66 -0.10 11.11
N ALA A 15 7.97 1.07 11.69
CA ALA A 15 8.83 2.08 11.09
C ALA A 15 10.18 1.54 10.57
N LYS A 16 10.74 0.52 11.22
CA LYS A 16 11.98 -0.15 10.81
C LYS A 16 11.91 -0.78 9.40
N TYR A 17 10.73 -1.24 8.98
CA TYR A 17 10.53 -1.91 7.70
C TYR A 17 9.92 -0.99 6.64
N GLN A 18 9.64 0.28 6.95
CA GLN A 18 9.05 1.23 6.01
C GLN A 18 9.86 1.34 4.71
N TYR A 19 11.16 1.61 4.80
CA TYR A 19 12.01 1.77 3.61
C TYR A 19 12.14 0.48 2.78
N PRO A 20 12.41 -0.71 3.37
CA PRO A 20 12.39 -1.97 2.62
C PRO A 20 11.06 -2.25 1.92
N LEU A 21 9.92 -2.00 2.58
CA LEU A 21 8.59 -2.24 2.04
C LEU A 21 8.26 -1.27 0.89
N LEU A 22 8.68 -0.01 1.00
CA LEU A 22 8.53 0.98 -0.05
C LEU A 22 9.38 0.62 -1.27
N GLY A 23 10.62 0.15 -1.04
CA GLY A 23 11.47 -0.40 -2.10
C GLY A 23 10.83 -1.58 -2.81
N TYR A 24 10.23 -2.52 -2.06
CA TYR A 24 9.46 -3.63 -2.63
C TYR A 24 8.27 -3.15 -3.47
N ALA A 25 7.49 -2.18 -2.99
CA ALA A 25 6.35 -1.64 -3.73
C ALA A 25 6.77 -0.96 -5.04
N ILE A 26 7.88 -0.23 -5.04
CA ILE A 26 8.47 0.38 -6.25
C ILE A 26 8.94 -0.70 -7.23
N LEU A 27 9.69 -1.71 -6.76
CA LEU A 27 10.17 -2.81 -7.60
C LEU A 27 9.00 -3.62 -8.20
N SER A 28 7.95 -3.86 -7.43
CA SER A 28 6.73 -4.51 -7.88
C SER A 28 6.02 -3.69 -8.97
N GLY A 29 5.95 -2.37 -8.81
CA GLY A 29 5.43 -1.47 -9.84
C GLY A 29 6.30 -1.46 -11.11
N TYR A 30 7.62 -1.40 -10.94
CA TYR A 30 8.58 -1.45 -12.05
C TYR A 30 8.48 -2.76 -12.83
N SER A 31 8.29 -3.90 -12.16
CA SER A 31 8.10 -5.19 -12.82
C SER A 31 6.91 -5.18 -13.78
N GLN A 32 5.82 -4.48 -13.45
CA GLN A 32 4.66 -4.36 -14.33
C GLN A 32 4.88 -3.42 -15.51
N MET A 33 5.70 -2.37 -15.34
CA MET A 33 6.15 -1.53 -16.45
C MET A 33 7.06 -2.32 -17.39
N TYR A 34 7.96 -3.14 -16.85
CA TYR A 34 8.92 -3.93 -17.61
C TYR A 34 8.24 -4.96 -18.52
N VAL A 35 7.18 -5.60 -18.04
CA VAL A 35 6.36 -6.53 -18.85
C VAL A 35 5.53 -5.79 -19.90
N GLY A 36 5.44 -4.46 -19.84
CA GLY A 36 4.65 -3.63 -20.76
C GLY A 36 3.15 -3.62 -20.45
N ASN A 37 2.74 -4.17 -19.31
CA ASN A 37 1.33 -4.25 -18.94
C ASN A 37 0.78 -2.95 -18.34
N HIS A 38 1.64 -2.08 -17.81
CA HIS A 38 1.23 -0.84 -17.14
C HIS A 38 2.13 0.33 -17.55
N TYR A 39 1.53 1.48 -17.80
CA TYR A 39 2.26 2.72 -18.02
C TYR A 39 2.80 3.27 -16.69
N PRO A 40 3.87 4.09 -16.72
CA PRO A 40 4.37 4.76 -15.52
C PRO A 40 3.28 5.56 -14.77
N SER A 41 2.34 6.15 -15.52
CA SER A 41 1.16 6.84 -14.96
C SER A 41 0.27 5.92 -14.12
N ASP A 42 0.09 4.66 -14.52
CA ASP A 42 -0.78 3.70 -13.82
C ASP A 42 -0.16 3.29 -12.48
N VAL A 43 1.17 3.15 -12.45
CA VAL A 43 1.91 2.85 -11.21
C VAL A 43 1.89 4.06 -10.28
N PHE A 44 2.03 5.28 -10.81
CA PHE A 44 1.96 6.51 -10.00
C PHE A 44 0.57 6.73 -9.41
N ALA A 45 -0.48 6.60 -10.23
CA ALA A 45 -1.86 6.62 -9.77
C ALA A 45 -2.12 5.52 -8.72
N GLY A 46 -1.59 4.32 -8.96
CA GLY A 46 -1.69 3.21 -8.02
C GLY A 46 -0.93 3.41 -6.72
N ALA A 47 0.16 4.18 -6.71
CA ALA A 47 0.88 4.57 -5.51
C ALA A 47 0.09 5.59 -4.69
N LEU A 48 -0.47 6.62 -5.33
CA LEU A 48 -1.34 7.61 -4.68
C LEU A 48 -2.59 6.95 -4.07
N LEU A 49 -3.28 6.11 -4.84
CA LEU A 49 -4.44 5.37 -4.37
C LEU A 49 -4.08 4.40 -3.25
N GLY A 50 -2.97 3.66 -3.38
CA GLY A 50 -2.49 2.76 -2.35
C GLY A 50 -2.18 3.48 -1.03
N TYR A 51 -1.51 4.62 -1.11
CA TYR A 51 -1.23 5.46 0.05
C TYR A 51 -2.52 5.95 0.72
N GLY A 52 -3.45 6.53 -0.06
CA GLY A 52 -4.74 7.02 0.43
C GLY A 52 -5.59 5.93 1.10
N VAL A 53 -5.65 4.74 0.51
CA VAL A 53 -6.35 3.58 1.09
C VAL A 53 -5.66 3.11 2.37
N GLY A 54 -4.33 3.12 2.42
CA GLY A 54 -3.57 2.79 3.62
C GLY A 54 -3.85 3.73 4.79
N GLU A 55 -3.84 5.04 4.54
CA GLU A 55 -4.19 6.06 5.54
C GLU A 55 -5.64 5.91 6.03
N LEU A 56 -6.57 5.68 5.11
CA LEU A 56 -7.97 5.43 5.46
C LEU A 56 -8.09 4.19 6.38
N THR A 57 -7.36 3.13 6.05
CA THR A 57 -7.34 1.89 6.84
C THR A 57 -6.81 2.14 8.25
N LEU A 58 -5.72 2.91 8.39
CA LEU A 58 -5.15 3.27 9.70
C LEU A 58 -6.10 4.15 10.51
N ARG A 59 -6.79 5.09 9.86
CA ARG A 59 -7.75 5.99 10.52
C ARG A 59 -8.98 5.26 11.05
N TYR A 60 -9.48 4.26 10.32
CA TYR A 60 -10.67 3.50 10.70
C TYR A 60 -10.36 2.14 11.34
N GLN A 61 -9.08 1.86 11.65
CA GLN A 61 -8.67 0.56 12.19
C GLN A 61 -9.47 0.12 13.41
N THR A 62 -9.79 1.04 14.32
CA THR A 62 -10.58 0.77 15.53
C THR A 62 -12.04 0.45 15.23
N VAL A 63 -12.63 1.00 14.17
CA VAL A 63 -14.00 0.68 13.76
C VAL A 63 -14.02 -0.67 13.07
N VAL A 64 -13.10 -0.92 12.14
CA VAL A 64 -12.98 -2.17 11.39
C VAL A 64 -12.73 -3.36 12.33
N ILE A 65 -11.75 -3.23 13.23
CA ILE A 65 -11.42 -4.29 14.19
C ILE A 65 -12.61 -4.54 15.13
N ARG A 66 -13.30 -3.49 15.59
CA ARG A 66 -14.44 -3.64 16.50
C ARG A 66 -15.66 -4.27 15.83
N THR A 67 -15.93 -4.00 14.56
CA THR A 67 -17.01 -4.65 13.82
C THR A 67 -16.72 -6.13 13.54
N PHE A 68 -15.47 -6.49 13.25
CA PHE A 68 -15.07 -7.89 13.03
C PHE A 68 -15.02 -8.73 14.30
N LEU A 69 -14.66 -8.15 15.45
CA LEU A 69 -14.63 -8.87 16.73
C LEU A 69 -16.00 -9.08 17.38
N PHE A 70 -17.05 -8.44 16.84
CA PHE A 70 -18.44 -8.56 17.32
C PHE A 70 -19.32 -9.43 16.41
N PHE A 71 -18.74 -10.09 15.41
CA PHE A 71 -19.33 -11.19 14.64
C PHE A 71 -18.67 -12.50 15.04
#